data_AF-A0A529SM98-F1
#
_entry.id   AF-A0A529SM98-F1
#
_cell.length_a   1.000
_cell.length_b   1.000
_cell.length_c   1.000
_cell.angle_alpha   90.00
_cell.angle_beta   90.00
_cell.angle_gamma   90.00
#
_symmetry.space_group_name_H-M   'P 1'
#
loop_
_entity.id
_entity.type
_entity.pdbx_description
1 polymer ?
#
loop_
_entity_poly.entity_id
_entity_poly.type
_entity_poly.pdbx_seq_one_letter_code
_entity_poly.pdbx_strand_id
1 'polypeptide(L)'
;MKSTAFLFRALLALSLLTGCSSYRPTPAAFHEVLDQPYRLGAGDRVRVTVFEQDGLTNTYSVDQSGYLSFPLVGAVPARGHTAQQLEK
;
A
#
# COMPACT_ATOMS: atom_id res chain seq x y z
N MET A 1 25.31 -42.58 41.09
CA MET A 1 23.88 -42.59 40.72
C MET A 1 23.14 -41.26 40.97
N LYS A 2 23.58 -40.38 41.90
CA LYS A 2 22.94 -39.06 42.12
C LYS A 2 23.35 -37.97 41.10
N SER A 3 24.58 -38.07 40.54
CA SER A 3 25.15 -37.07 39.62
C SER A 3 24.51 -37.10 38.21
N THR A 4 24.14 -38.27 37.69
CA THR A 4 23.45 -38.41 36.40
C THR A 4 22.00 -37.88 36.45
N ALA A 5 21.32 -38.01 37.59
CA ALA A 5 20.01 -37.43 37.82
C ALA A 5 20.04 -35.89 37.89
N PHE A 6 21.13 -35.32 38.39
CA PHE A 6 21.36 -33.86 38.42
C PHE A 6 21.60 -33.29 37.01
N LEU A 7 22.41 -33.98 36.20
CA LEU A 7 22.64 -33.63 34.79
C LEU A 7 21.36 -33.68 33.96
N PHE A 8 20.51 -34.69 34.17
CA PHE A 8 19.24 -34.82 33.45
C PHE A 8 18.24 -33.71 33.82
N ARG A 9 18.19 -33.30 35.10
CA ARG A 9 17.36 -32.19 35.56
C ARG A 9 17.84 -30.83 35.02
N ALA A 10 19.16 -30.62 34.94
CA ALA A 10 19.73 -29.41 34.36
C ALA A 10 19.42 -29.27 32.86
N LEU A 11 19.48 -30.39 32.12
CA LEU A 11 19.16 -30.41 30.68
C LEU A 11 17.67 -30.12 30.42
N LEU A 12 16.78 -30.68 31.24
CA LEU A 12 15.34 -30.42 31.17
C LEU A 12 15.02 -28.94 31.45
N ALA A 13 15.68 -28.34 32.45
CA ALA A 13 15.49 -26.93 32.79
C ALA A 13 15.95 -26.00 31.66
N LEU A 14 17.04 -26.31 30.96
CA LEU A 14 17.56 -25.48 29.86
C LEU A 14 16.63 -25.45 28.64
N SER A 15 15.89 -26.53 28.39
CA SER A 15 14.94 -26.63 27.28
C SER A 15 13.73 -25.71 27.43
N LEU A 16 13.32 -25.39 28.67
CA LEU A 16 12.16 -24.56 28.98
C LEU A 16 12.41 -23.06 28.75
N LEU A 17 13.68 -22.61 28.71
CA LEU A 17 14.03 -21.18 28.54
C LEU A 17 14.01 -20.71 27.07
N THR A 18 14.03 -21.61 26.09
CA THR A 18 14.06 -21.24 24.67
C THR A 18 12.69 -20.84 24.10
N GLY A 19 11.60 -21.03 24.85
CA GLY A 19 10.23 -20.69 24.43
C GLY A 19 9.90 -19.20 24.45
N CYS A 20 10.61 -18.38 25.24
CA CYS A 20 10.24 -16.98 25.45
C CYS A 20 10.73 -16.00 24.36
N SER A 21 11.55 -16.44 23.40
CA SER A 21 12.07 -15.58 22.32
C SER A 21 11.34 -15.72 20.99
N SER A 22 10.27 -16.52 20.91
CA SER A 22 9.50 -16.72 19.67
C SER A 22 8.46 -15.62 19.40
N TYR A 23 8.75 -14.37 19.75
CA TYR A 23 7.93 -13.25 19.28
C TYR A 23 8.29 -12.95 17.83
N ARG A 24 7.38 -13.28 16.90
CA ARG A 24 7.44 -12.82 15.53
C ARG A 24 6.45 -11.67 15.38
N PRO A 25 6.92 -10.42 15.22
CA PRO A 25 6.03 -9.32 14.91
C PRO A 25 5.25 -9.64 13.63
N THR A 26 3.98 -9.28 13.61
CA THR A 26 3.12 -9.42 12.43
C THR A 26 3.76 -8.64 11.27
N PRO A 27 3.83 -9.21 10.04
CA PRO A 27 4.38 -8.51 8.89
C PRO A 27 3.71 -7.15 8.68
N ALA A 28 4.50 -6.11 8.44
CA ALA A 28 4.04 -4.72 8.27
C ALA A 28 3.17 -4.46 7.02
N ALA A 29 2.88 -5.51 6.23
CA ALA A 29 2.22 -5.43 4.93
C ALA A 29 0.87 -4.69 4.95
N PHE A 30 0.15 -4.70 6.06
CA PHE A 30 -1.15 -4.00 6.17
C PHE A 30 -1.02 -2.50 6.39
N HIS A 31 0.06 -2.01 6.99
CA HIS A 31 0.26 -0.57 7.23
C HIS A 31 0.86 0.12 6.01
N GLU A 32 1.72 -0.56 5.27
CA GLU A 32 2.40 0.01 4.10
C GLU A 32 1.43 0.44 2.99
N VAL A 33 0.27 -0.21 2.85
CA VAL A 33 -0.76 0.19 1.89
C VAL A 33 -1.49 1.47 2.31
N LEU A 34 -1.60 1.74 3.62
CA LEU A 34 -2.27 2.94 4.14
C LEU A 34 -1.44 4.20 3.90
N ASP A 35 -0.12 4.07 3.87
CA ASP A 35 0.80 5.19 3.64
C ASP A 35 1.05 5.46 2.15
N GLN A 36 0.54 4.62 1.25
CA GLN A 36 0.74 4.81 -0.20
C GLN A 36 -0.20 5.86 -0.79
N PRO A 37 0.29 6.71 -1.72
CA PRO A 37 -0.55 7.66 -2.43
C PRO A 37 -1.65 6.94 -3.22
N TYR A 38 -2.86 7.51 -3.20
CA TYR A 38 -3.97 7.01 -4.00
C TYR A 38 -3.63 7.07 -5.50
N ARG A 39 -3.92 5.97 -6.19
CA ARG A 39 -3.73 5.82 -7.64
C ARG A 39 -5.08 5.70 -8.31
N LEU A 40 -5.26 6.44 -9.39
CA LEU A 40 -6.50 6.48 -10.14
C LEU A 40 -6.80 5.12 -10.77
N GLY A 41 -8.07 4.74 -10.73
CA GLY A 41 -8.66 3.53 -11.31
C GLY A 41 -9.80 3.85 -12.28
N ALA A 42 -10.32 2.81 -12.95
CA ALA A 42 -11.50 2.95 -13.79
C ALA A 42 -12.73 3.31 -12.94
N GLY A 43 -13.54 4.25 -13.44
CA GLY A 43 -14.73 4.75 -12.74
C GLY A 43 -14.47 5.96 -11.84
N ASP A 44 -13.20 6.31 -11.60
CA ASP A 44 -12.85 7.50 -10.82
C ASP A 44 -13.25 8.79 -11.56
N ARG A 45 -13.45 9.85 -10.78
CA ARG A 45 -13.77 11.18 -11.32
C ARG A 45 -12.73 12.17 -10.82
N VAL A 46 -12.04 12.81 -11.76
CA VAL A 46 -10.98 13.77 -11.50
C VAL A 46 -11.50 15.17 -11.84
N ARG A 47 -11.44 16.09 -10.89
CA ARG A 47 -11.69 17.51 -11.17
C ARG A 47 -10.40 18.12 -11.68
N VAL A 48 -10.43 18.60 -12.93
CA VAL A 48 -9.33 19.34 -13.53
C VAL A 48 -9.72 20.81 -13.52
N THR A 49 -8.86 21.64 -12.94
CA THR A 49 -9.02 23.10 -12.91
C THR A 49 -7.93 23.70 -13.78
N VAL A 50 -8.33 24.48 -14.77
CA VAL A 50 -7.42 25.19 -15.66
C VAL A 50 -7.62 26.68 -15.45
N PHE A 51 -6.55 27.36 -15.04
CA PHE A 51 -6.59 28.78 -14.72
C PHE A 51 -7.10 29.60 -15.92
N GLU A 52 -8.08 30.48 -15.67
CA GLU A 52 -8.73 31.35 -16.66
C GLU A 52 -9.37 30.61 -17.85
N GLN A 53 -9.60 29.30 -17.73
CA GLN A 53 -10.22 28.48 -18.77
C GLN A 53 -11.42 27.72 -18.19
N ASP A 54 -12.53 28.42 -17.97
CA ASP A 54 -13.76 27.83 -17.44
C ASP A 54 -14.31 26.69 -18.32
N GLY A 55 -14.12 26.78 -19.65
CA GLY A 55 -14.54 25.75 -20.59
C GLY A 55 -13.76 24.43 -20.47
N LEU A 56 -12.57 24.46 -19.88
CA LEU A 56 -11.75 23.27 -19.61
C LEU A 56 -11.82 22.82 -18.16
N THR A 57 -12.27 23.69 -17.25
CA THR A 57 -12.44 23.41 -15.83
C THR A 57 -13.69 22.57 -15.58
N ASN A 58 -13.53 21.25 -15.46
CA ASN A 58 -14.64 20.33 -15.26
C ASN A 58 -14.19 19.05 -14.53
N THR A 59 -15.16 18.20 -14.21
CA THR A 59 -14.92 16.86 -13.70
C THR A 59 -14.96 15.86 -14.84
N TYR A 60 -13.86 15.15 -15.05
CA TYR A 60 -13.69 14.13 -16.08
C TYR A 60 -13.65 12.74 -15.43
N SER A 61 -14.28 11.76 -16.07
CA SER A 61 -14.27 10.37 -15.62
C SER A 61 -13.13 9.59 -16.25
N VAL A 62 -12.53 8.69 -15.47
CA VAL A 62 -11.60 7.68 -15.97
C VAL A 62 -12.41 6.51 -16.50
N ASP A 63 -12.23 6.20 -17.78
CA ASP A 63 -12.95 5.12 -18.44
C ASP A 63 -12.47 3.71 -18.02
N GLN A 64 -13.13 2.68 -18.56
CA GLN A 64 -12.80 1.28 -18.24
C GLN A 64 -11.42 0.86 -18.77
N SER A 65 -10.89 1.52 -19.80
CA SER A 65 -9.50 1.31 -20.27
C SER A 65 -8.47 2.01 -19.38
N GLY A 66 -8.87 2.94 -18.52
CA GLY A 66 -7.97 3.70 -17.65
C GLY A 66 -7.54 5.06 -18.20
N TYR A 67 -8.26 5.57 -19.21
CA TYR A 67 -7.99 6.87 -19.81
C TYR A 67 -8.99 7.92 -19.33
N LEU A 68 -8.52 9.16 -19.26
CA LEU A 68 -9.31 10.35 -19.05
C LEU A 68 -9.42 11.09 -20.38
N SER A 69 -10.65 11.35 -20.84
CA SER A 69 -10.86 12.12 -22.07
C SER A 69 -10.86 13.61 -21.76
N PHE A 70 -9.79 14.31 -22.13
CA PHE A 70 -9.63 15.74 -21.93
C PHE A 70 -9.79 16.51 -23.25
N PRO A 71 -10.52 17.63 -23.28
CA PRO A 71 -10.68 18.41 -24.50
C PRO A 71 -9.34 18.85 -25.08
N LEU A 72 -9.25 18.91 -26.41
CA LEU A 72 -8.08 19.34 -27.20
C LEU A 72 -6.87 18.39 -27.17
N VAL A 73 -6.68 17.63 -26.09
CA VAL A 73 -5.59 16.65 -25.92
C VAL A 73 -6.03 15.22 -26.25
N GLY A 74 -7.32 14.91 -26.05
CA GLY A 74 -7.88 13.59 -26.28
C GLY A 74 -7.72 12.66 -25.08
N ALA A 75 -7.33 11.41 -25.32
CA ALA A 75 -7.22 10.40 -24.27
C ALA A 75 -5.89 10.52 -23.52
N VAL A 76 -5.96 10.80 -22.22
CA VAL A 76 -4.80 10.90 -21.32
C VAL A 76 -4.76 9.66 -20.43
N PRO A 77 -3.64 8.92 -20.35
CA PRO A 77 -3.53 7.77 -19.46
C PRO A 77 -3.59 8.22 -18.00
N ALA A 78 -4.60 7.76 -17.25
CA ALA A 78 -4.80 8.15 -15.86
C ALA A 78 -4.58 6.98 -14.89
N ARG A 79 -4.90 5.75 -15.31
CA ARG A 79 -4.81 4.56 -14.47
C ARG A 79 -3.40 4.38 -13.90
N GLY A 80 -3.33 4.14 -12.60
CA GLY A 80 -2.07 3.90 -11.89
C GLY A 80 -1.29 5.17 -11.57
N HIS A 81 -1.66 6.32 -12.13
CA HIS A 81 -1.09 7.62 -11.76
C HIS A 81 -1.77 8.18 -10.51
N THR A 82 -1.03 8.96 -9.74
CA THR A 82 -1.61 9.83 -8.72
C THR A 82 -2.11 11.12 -9.37
N ALA A 83 -2.94 11.90 -8.65
CA ALA A 83 -3.39 13.20 -9.14
C ALA A 83 -2.21 14.14 -9.49
N GLN A 84 -1.16 14.16 -8.68
CA GLN A 84 0.05 14.97 -8.92
C GLN A 84 0.90 14.47 -10.09
N GLN A 85 0.87 13.17 -10.40
CA GLN A 85 1.56 12.63 -11.56
C GLN A 85 0.83 12.97 -12.86
N LEU A 86 -0.49 13.10 -12.81
CA LEU A 86 -1.32 13.46 -13.95
C LEU A 86 -1.20 14.95 -14.33
N GLU A 87 -0.81 15.81 -13.38
CA GLU A 87 -0.63 17.26 -13.59
C GLU A 87 0.69 17.62 -14.32
N LYS A 88 1.69 16.73 -14.29
CA LYS A 88 3.02 16.99 -14.85
C LYS A 88 3.10 16.72 -16.35
#